data_AF-A0A420T2N7-F1
#
_entry.id   AF-A0A420T2N7-F1
#
_cell.length_a   1.000
_cell.length_b   1.000
_cell.length_c   1.000
_cell.angle_alpha   90.00
_cell.angle_beta   90.00
_cell.angle_gamma   90.00
#
_symmetry.space_group_name_H-M   'P 1'
#
loop_
_entity.id
_entity.type
_entity.pdbx_description
1 polymer ?
#
loop_
_entity_poly.entity_id
_entity_poly.type
_entity_poly.pdbx_seq_one_letter_code
_entity_poly.pdbx_strand_id
1 'polypeptide(L)'
;MKYTSTVFTLLAAAAAGVQAANIQLVGKVMNSAAKEGFENSRTLVYAGGKTKRDAPKVYEPDPNRDYSLEDGYIFVLQCSTVGFRPECISFGSEPGKCVSYFDFDPKKGDHPTSISDAFNHNVTSISTNTGGVCQFYHYTGCDDKGDDRGLSSSYNYNLNVSLPEDPRTVQYFRNITSWRC
;
A
#
# COMPACT_ATOMS: atom_id res chain seq x y z
N MET A 1 -53.58 19.88 -17.60
CA MET A 1 -52.90 18.89 -16.73
C MET A 1 -51.51 18.64 -17.30
N LYS A 2 -50.46 19.13 -16.65
CA LYS A 2 -49.06 18.99 -17.08
C LYS A 2 -48.43 17.86 -16.24
N TYR A 3 -47.94 16.81 -16.89
CA TYR A 3 -47.14 15.77 -16.27
C TYR A 3 -45.70 16.27 -16.16
N THR A 4 -45.24 16.50 -14.93
CA THR A 4 -43.84 16.81 -14.64
C THR A 4 -43.11 15.48 -14.39
N SER A 5 -42.40 14.97 -15.38
CA SER A 5 -41.45 13.87 -15.20
C SER A 5 -40.19 14.41 -14.52
N THR A 6 -40.01 14.06 -13.25
CA THR A 6 -38.77 14.27 -12.53
C THR A 6 -37.76 13.23 -12.99
N VAL A 7 -36.76 13.66 -13.77
CA VAL A 7 -35.60 12.82 -14.10
C VAL A 7 -34.74 12.71 -12.85
N PHE A 8 -34.76 11.53 -12.22
CA PHE A 8 -33.77 11.16 -11.21
C PHE A 8 -32.45 10.89 -11.91
N THR A 9 -31.54 11.87 -11.87
CA THR A 9 -30.14 11.66 -12.24
C THR A 9 -29.52 10.78 -11.16
N LEU A 10 -29.33 9.50 -11.46
CA LEU A 10 -28.48 8.63 -10.65
C LEU A 10 -27.04 9.17 -10.71
N LEU A 11 -26.58 9.81 -9.63
CA LEU A 11 -25.14 9.91 -9.38
C LEU A 11 -24.60 8.49 -9.28
N ALA A 12 -23.82 8.07 -10.27
CA ALA A 12 -23.02 6.85 -10.17
C ALA A 12 -22.06 7.02 -8.98
N ALA A 13 -22.35 6.32 -7.89
CA ALA A 13 -21.45 6.21 -6.76
C ALA A 13 -20.19 5.46 -7.22
N ALA A 14 -19.04 6.12 -7.12
CA ALA A 14 -17.75 5.49 -7.38
C ALA A 14 -17.60 4.26 -6.46
N ALA A 15 -17.40 3.10 -7.08
CA ALA A 15 -17.16 1.85 -6.40
C ALA A 15 -15.91 1.95 -5.51
N ALA A 16 -15.98 1.39 -4.31
CA ALA A 16 -14.83 1.20 -3.44
C ALA A 16 -13.89 0.15 -4.05
N GLY A 17 -12.59 0.46 -4.11
CA GLY A 17 -11.52 -0.44 -4.56
C GLY A 17 -11.37 -0.52 -6.07
N VAL A 18 -10.63 0.43 -6.67
CA VAL A 18 -10.13 0.24 -8.03
C VAL A 18 -9.08 -0.87 -7.96
N GLN A 19 -9.35 -2.03 -8.55
CA GLN A 19 -8.29 -2.98 -8.91
C GLN A 19 -7.41 -2.28 -9.95
N ALA A 20 -6.16 -1.98 -9.62
CA ALA A 20 -5.19 -1.63 -10.64
C ALA A 20 -4.96 -2.90 -11.48
N ALA A 21 -5.26 -2.84 -12.77
CA ALA A 21 -4.96 -3.91 -13.70
C ALA A 21 -3.51 -3.71 -14.17
N ASN A 22 -2.62 -4.62 -13.77
CA ASN A 22 -1.18 -4.68 -14.09
C ASN A 22 -0.28 -3.73 -13.28
N ILE A 23 0.12 -4.18 -12.08
CA ILE A 23 1.20 -3.53 -11.32
C ILE A 23 2.53 -3.71 -12.07
N GLN A 24 3.18 -2.61 -12.45
CA GLN A 24 4.53 -2.65 -13.01
C GLN A 24 5.55 -3.00 -11.90
N LEU A 25 6.33 -4.06 -12.14
CA LEU A 25 7.36 -4.55 -11.22
C LEU A 25 8.76 -4.26 -11.78
N VAL A 26 9.65 -3.71 -10.95
CA VAL A 26 11.07 -3.57 -11.35
C VAL A 26 11.78 -4.92 -11.45
N GLY A 27 12.88 -4.96 -12.21
CA GLY A 27 13.66 -6.18 -12.42
C GLY A 27 14.04 -6.93 -11.14
N LYS A 28 14.39 -6.23 -10.05
CA LYS A 28 14.72 -6.91 -8.77
C LYS A 28 13.52 -7.57 -8.11
N VAL A 29 12.31 -7.06 -8.30
CA VAL A 29 11.07 -7.66 -7.78
C VAL A 29 10.66 -8.83 -8.66
N MET A 30 10.76 -8.68 -9.99
CA MET A 30 10.54 -9.75 -10.97
C MET A 30 11.45 -10.96 -10.72
N ASN A 31 12.67 -10.75 -10.23
CA ASN A 31 13.63 -11.79 -9.91
C ASN A 31 13.61 -12.20 -8.43
N SER A 32 12.49 -12.00 -7.72
CA SER A 32 12.34 -12.31 -6.29
C SER A 32 11.11 -13.18 -6.02
N ALA A 33 11.04 -13.75 -4.82
CA ALA A 33 9.87 -14.49 -4.35
C ALA A 33 8.58 -13.63 -4.27
N ALA A 34 8.71 -12.29 -4.26
CA ALA A 34 7.56 -11.40 -4.21
C ALA A 34 6.78 -11.32 -5.53
N LYS A 35 7.38 -11.72 -6.68
CA LYS A 35 6.73 -11.66 -7.99
C LYS A 35 5.39 -12.38 -7.98
N GLU A 36 5.39 -13.64 -7.55
CA GLU A 36 4.19 -14.47 -7.49
C GLU A 36 3.14 -13.89 -6.54
N GLY A 37 3.59 -13.32 -5.41
CA GLY A 37 2.70 -12.63 -4.48
C GLY A 37 1.99 -11.43 -5.11
N PHE A 38 2.70 -10.61 -5.89
CA PHE A 38 2.08 -9.52 -6.65
C PHE A 38 1.07 -10.05 -7.69
N GLU A 39 1.45 -11.06 -8.48
CA GLU A 39 0.62 -11.64 -9.55
C GLU A 39 -0.67 -12.28 -9.02
N ASN A 40 -0.63 -12.90 -7.83
CA ASN A 40 -1.76 -13.63 -7.26
C ASN A 40 -2.57 -12.81 -6.24
N SER A 41 -2.07 -11.65 -5.80
CA SER A 41 -2.77 -10.81 -4.83
C SER A 41 -3.89 -9.99 -5.47
N ARG A 42 -4.94 -9.72 -4.70
CA ARG A 42 -5.82 -8.59 -5.03
C ARG A 42 -5.09 -7.28 -4.81
N THR A 43 -5.44 -6.27 -5.60
CA THR A 43 -4.90 -4.92 -5.49
C THR A 43 -5.96 -3.97 -4.94
N LEU A 44 -5.59 -3.19 -3.92
CA LEU A 44 -6.42 -2.16 -3.31
C LEU A 44 -5.71 -0.82 -3.38
N VAL A 45 -6.40 0.22 -3.81
CA VAL A 45 -5.82 1.57 -3.96
C VAL A 45 -6.50 2.54 -2.98
N TYR A 46 -5.70 3.40 -2.35
CA TYR A 46 -6.18 4.44 -1.48
C TYR A 46 -7.05 5.44 -2.26
N ALA A 47 -8.31 5.60 -1.83
CA ALA A 47 -9.32 6.39 -2.53
C ALA A 47 -9.31 7.89 -2.18
N GLY A 48 -8.39 8.38 -1.34
CA GLY A 48 -8.41 9.75 -0.81
C GLY A 48 -8.03 10.87 -1.79
N GLY A 49 -8.08 10.59 -3.11
CA GLY A 49 -7.89 11.55 -4.19
C GLY A 49 -6.42 11.89 -4.45
N LYS A 50 -6.04 11.87 -5.74
CA LYS A 50 -4.71 12.27 -6.24
C LYS A 50 -4.36 13.68 -5.77
N THR A 51 -3.59 13.80 -4.69
CA THR A 51 -3.00 15.09 -4.31
C THR A 51 -1.73 15.27 -5.11
N LYS A 52 -1.81 16.06 -6.20
CA LYS A 52 -0.59 16.63 -6.80
C LYS A 52 0.11 17.44 -5.71
N ARG A 53 1.22 16.93 -5.15
CA ARG A 53 2.08 17.76 -4.31
C ARG A 53 2.68 18.85 -5.20
N ASP A 54 2.28 20.09 -4.96
CA ASP A 54 3.08 21.26 -5.28
C ASP A 54 4.26 21.32 -4.29
N ALA A 55 5.19 20.36 -4.41
CA ALA A 55 6.45 20.41 -3.66
C ALA A 55 7.41 21.38 -4.38
N PRO A 56 8.14 22.24 -3.65
CA PRO A 56 9.19 23.08 -4.24
C PRO A 56 10.19 22.19 -4.98
N LYS A 57 10.48 22.51 -6.25
CA LYS A 57 11.48 21.82 -7.07
C LYS A 57 12.85 21.90 -6.41
N VAL A 58 13.23 20.90 -5.61
CA VAL A 58 14.61 20.72 -5.17
C VAL A 58 14.97 19.25 -5.26
N TYR A 59 15.93 18.99 -6.15
CA TYR A 59 16.52 17.72 -6.57
C TYR A 59 15.60 16.77 -7.35
N GLU A 60 15.42 17.05 -8.65
CA GLU A 60 14.82 16.11 -9.60
C GLU A 60 15.74 14.86 -9.72
N PRO A 61 15.25 13.64 -9.46
CA PRO A 61 16.00 12.43 -9.79
C PRO A 61 16.23 12.38 -11.32
N ASP A 62 17.39 11.86 -11.73
CA ASP A 62 17.92 11.75 -13.11
C ASP A 62 16.85 11.92 -14.23
N PRO A 63 16.95 12.94 -15.10
CA PRO A 63 15.99 13.18 -16.18
C PRO A 63 15.92 12.06 -17.24
N ASN A 64 16.84 11.07 -17.21
CA ASN A 64 16.76 9.85 -18.01
C ASN A 64 16.13 8.65 -17.27
N ARG A 65 15.54 8.87 -16.09
CA ARG A 65 14.91 7.80 -15.32
C ARG A 65 13.59 7.40 -15.98
N ASP A 66 13.61 6.27 -16.67
CA ASP A 66 12.42 5.63 -17.21
C ASP A 66 11.60 4.99 -16.07
N TYR A 67 10.78 5.78 -15.38
CA TYR A 67 9.79 5.27 -14.44
C TYR A 67 8.61 6.24 -14.32
N SER A 68 7.71 6.25 -15.30
CA SER A 68 6.36 6.73 -15.05
C SER A 68 5.65 5.69 -14.19
N LEU A 69 5.27 6.05 -12.95
CA LEU A 69 4.19 5.33 -12.28
C LEU A 69 2.94 5.61 -13.11
N GLU A 70 2.63 4.79 -14.13
CA GLU A 70 1.54 5.03 -15.08
C GLU A 70 0.22 5.34 -14.34
N ASP A 71 0.01 4.67 -13.20
CA ASP A 71 -1.18 4.84 -12.37
C ASP A 71 -1.07 5.95 -11.30
N GLY A 72 0.16 6.41 -10.99
CA GLY A 72 0.47 7.38 -9.94
C GLY A 72 0.57 6.82 -8.52
N TYR A 73 0.62 5.48 -8.37
CA TYR A 73 0.65 4.79 -7.08
C TYR A 73 1.94 3.97 -6.90
N ILE A 74 2.43 3.90 -5.66
CA ILE A 74 3.40 2.88 -5.22
C ILE A 74 2.60 1.76 -4.59
N PHE A 75 2.87 0.53 -5.01
CA PHE A 75 2.22 -0.67 -4.49
C PHE A 75 3.13 -1.41 -3.54
N VAL A 76 2.61 -1.70 -2.35
CA VAL A 76 3.26 -2.50 -1.33
C VAL A 76 2.51 -3.81 -1.19
N LEU A 77 3.15 -4.90 -1.61
CA LEU A 77 2.70 -6.25 -1.31
C LEU A 77 2.95 -6.52 0.17
N GLN A 78 1.89 -6.85 0.89
CA GLN A 78 2.00 -7.30 2.29
C GLN A 78 1.24 -8.61 2.45
N CYS A 79 1.81 -9.54 3.24
CA CYS A 79 1.22 -10.86 3.46
C CYS A 79 1.17 -11.19 4.96
N SER A 80 0.10 -11.85 5.40
CA SER A 80 -0.08 -12.39 6.76
C SER A 80 0.74 -13.66 7.01
N THR A 81 1.18 -14.33 5.94
CA THR A 81 2.04 -15.50 5.99
C THR A 81 3.45 -15.17 5.49
N VAL A 82 4.45 -15.62 6.23
CA VAL A 82 5.87 -15.40 5.93
C VAL A 82 6.20 -15.91 4.54
N GLY A 83 7.03 -15.18 3.80
CA GLY A 83 7.64 -15.65 2.56
C GLY A 83 6.76 -15.47 1.33
N PHE A 84 5.92 -14.42 1.29
CA PHE A 84 5.04 -14.13 0.15
C PHE A 84 4.09 -15.29 -0.21
N ARG A 85 3.71 -16.06 0.80
CA ARG A 85 2.76 -17.17 0.69
C ARG A 85 1.31 -16.63 0.71
N PRO A 86 0.30 -17.45 0.35
CA PRO A 86 -1.09 -17.00 0.20
C PRO A 86 -1.59 -16.12 1.35
N GLU A 87 -2.60 -15.28 1.05
CA GLU A 87 -3.08 -14.16 1.89
C GLU A 87 -2.25 -12.88 1.77
N CYS A 88 -1.85 -12.55 0.54
CA CYS A 88 -1.24 -11.26 0.21
C CYS A 88 -2.25 -10.26 -0.35
N ILE A 89 -2.01 -8.98 -0.10
CA ILE A 89 -2.68 -7.86 -0.77
C ILE A 89 -1.61 -6.87 -1.25
N SER A 90 -1.80 -6.36 -2.45
CA SER A 90 -1.04 -5.22 -2.97
C SER A 90 -1.77 -3.92 -2.63
N PHE A 91 -1.22 -3.14 -1.71
CA PHE A 91 -1.78 -1.87 -1.29
C PHE A 91 -1.13 -0.70 -2.04
N GLY A 92 -1.91 0.03 -2.82
CA GLY A 92 -1.49 1.19 -3.60
C GLY A 92 -1.78 2.52 -2.91
N SER A 93 -0.77 3.37 -2.80
CA SER A 93 -0.89 4.74 -2.27
C SER A 93 -0.04 5.73 -3.07
N GLU A 94 -0.40 7.01 -3.04
CA GLU A 94 0.44 8.07 -3.60
C GLU A 94 1.80 8.14 -2.89
N PRO A 95 2.87 8.51 -3.59
CA PRO A 95 4.17 8.77 -2.97
C PRO A 95 4.10 9.80 -1.82
N GLY A 96 4.78 9.50 -0.72
CA GLY A 96 4.78 10.20 0.55
C GLY A 96 3.48 10.13 1.35
N LYS A 97 2.44 9.41 0.92
CA LYS A 97 1.16 9.35 1.65
C LYS A 97 1.26 8.35 2.81
N CYS A 98 0.93 8.82 4.02
CA CYS A 98 0.69 7.93 5.15
C CYS A 98 -0.66 7.23 4.99
N VAL A 99 -0.64 5.90 5.07
CA VAL A 99 -1.84 5.05 4.99
C VAL A 99 -1.79 3.94 6.05
N SER A 100 -2.96 3.42 6.39
CA SER A 100 -3.19 2.31 7.31
C SER A 100 -4.19 1.33 6.70
N TYR A 101 -4.36 0.14 7.28
CA TYR A 101 -5.31 -0.84 6.76
C TYR A 101 -6.77 -0.36 6.78
N PHE A 102 -7.12 0.49 7.75
CA PHE A 102 -8.45 1.11 7.87
C PHE A 102 -8.80 2.04 6.69
N ASP A 103 -7.78 2.54 5.99
CA ASP A 103 -7.98 3.35 4.80
C ASP A 103 -8.48 2.53 3.60
N PHE A 104 -8.22 1.21 3.61
CA PHE A 104 -8.59 0.26 2.56
C PHE A 104 -9.83 -0.56 2.91
N ASP A 105 -10.36 -0.40 4.11
CA ASP A 105 -11.59 -1.06 4.55
C ASP A 105 -12.80 -0.68 3.67
N PRO A 106 -13.68 -1.64 3.35
CA PRO A 106 -14.87 -1.37 2.56
C PRO A 106 -15.78 -0.38 3.30
N LYS A 107 -16.16 0.72 2.64
CA LYS A 107 -17.07 1.71 3.25
C LYS A 107 -18.53 1.23 3.32
N LYS A 108 -18.88 0.14 2.62
CA LYS A 108 -20.21 -0.48 2.60
C LYS A 108 -20.06 -2.00 2.41
N GLY A 109 -20.97 -2.79 2.98
CA GLY A 109 -21.00 -4.25 2.88
C GLY A 109 -21.11 -4.91 4.27
N ASP A 110 -21.16 -6.25 4.29
CA ASP A 110 -21.40 -7.04 5.50
C ASP A 110 -20.18 -7.08 6.45
N HIS A 111 -18.98 -6.75 5.97
CA HIS A 111 -17.73 -6.77 6.73
C HIS A 111 -16.87 -5.50 6.51
N PRO A 112 -17.25 -4.35 7.11
CA PRO A 112 -16.60 -3.08 6.90
C PRO A 112 -15.18 -2.98 7.48
N THR A 113 -14.71 -3.96 8.24
CA THR A 113 -13.36 -4.04 8.84
C THR A 113 -12.50 -5.17 8.28
N SER A 114 -12.95 -5.79 7.18
CA SER A 114 -12.33 -7.02 6.64
C SER A 114 -10.85 -6.87 6.24
N ILE A 115 -10.37 -5.65 5.94
CA ILE A 115 -8.96 -5.42 5.63
C ILE A 115 -8.17 -5.18 6.91
N SER A 116 -8.67 -4.29 7.78
CA SER A 116 -8.00 -4.01 9.05
C SER A 116 -7.88 -5.27 9.91
N ASP A 117 -8.93 -6.08 10.01
CA ASP A 117 -8.94 -7.29 10.83
C ASP A 117 -7.93 -8.33 10.34
N ALA A 118 -7.70 -8.38 9.02
CA ALA A 118 -6.80 -9.35 8.41
C ALA A 118 -5.31 -8.93 8.47
N PHE A 119 -5.00 -7.63 8.44
CA PHE A 119 -3.61 -7.17 8.24
C PHE A 119 -3.05 -6.32 9.39
N ASN A 120 -3.89 -5.63 10.16
CA ASN A 120 -3.43 -4.81 11.28
C ASN A 120 -2.78 -5.71 12.35
N HIS A 121 -1.50 -5.48 12.65
CA HIS A 121 -0.70 -6.37 13.52
C HIS A 121 -0.60 -7.82 13.03
N ASN A 122 -0.71 -8.07 11.73
CA ASN A 122 -0.66 -9.44 11.20
C ASN A 122 0.34 -9.62 10.05
N VAL A 123 0.96 -8.54 9.56
CA VAL A 123 1.91 -8.60 8.45
C VAL A 123 3.23 -9.26 8.86
N THR A 124 3.74 -10.10 7.96
CA THR A 124 4.93 -10.93 8.19
C THR A 124 5.96 -10.87 7.06
N SER A 125 5.54 -10.44 5.87
CA SER A 125 6.44 -10.20 4.73
C SER A 125 5.93 -9.01 3.91
N ILE A 126 6.87 -8.28 3.32
CA ILE A 126 6.62 -7.01 2.62
C ILE A 126 7.50 -6.88 1.38
N SER A 127 6.97 -6.30 0.31
CA SER A 127 7.73 -5.95 -0.90
C SER A 127 7.10 -4.75 -1.61
N THR A 128 7.92 -3.93 -2.24
CA THR A 128 7.47 -2.77 -3.01
C THR A 128 7.61 -3.05 -4.51
N ASN A 129 6.63 -2.67 -5.32
CA ASN A 129 6.64 -2.95 -6.75
C ASN A 129 7.79 -2.23 -7.48
N THR A 130 8.13 -1.04 -7.02
CA THR A 130 9.21 -0.20 -7.56
C THR A 130 10.58 -0.56 -7.01
N GLY A 131 10.62 -1.37 -5.93
CA GLY A 131 11.83 -1.58 -5.19
C GLY A 131 12.31 -0.35 -4.38
N GLY A 132 11.54 0.73 -4.33
CA GLY A 132 11.80 1.86 -3.45
C GLY A 132 11.64 1.49 -1.97
N VAL A 133 12.23 2.29 -1.08
CA VAL A 133 12.10 2.07 0.36
C VAL A 133 10.80 2.71 0.85
N CYS A 134 10.01 1.95 1.61
CA CYS A 134 8.92 2.48 2.42
C CYS A 134 9.33 2.45 3.90
N GLN A 135 8.65 3.26 4.71
CA GLN A 135 8.74 3.23 6.16
C GLN A 135 7.46 2.61 6.74
N PHE A 136 7.63 1.63 7.62
CA PHE A 136 6.55 0.88 8.29
C PHE A 136 6.54 1.19 9.79
N TYR A 137 5.36 1.28 10.39
CA TYR A 137 5.18 1.77 11.76
C TYR A 137 4.30 0.86 12.63
N HIS A 138 4.59 0.85 13.93
CA HIS A 138 3.82 0.25 15.01
C HIS A 138 2.50 0.95 15.25
N TYR A 139 2.46 2.27 15.07
CA TYR A 139 1.27 3.07 15.33
C TYR A 139 0.68 3.62 14.04
N THR A 140 -0.63 3.88 14.07
CA THR A 140 -1.29 4.63 13.00
C THR A 140 -0.76 6.06 12.97
N GLY A 141 -0.80 6.71 11.81
CA GLY A 141 -0.35 8.10 11.66
C GLY A 141 1.12 8.26 11.22
N CYS A 142 1.85 7.17 10.97
CA CYS A 142 3.21 7.19 10.45
C CYS A 142 4.17 8.10 11.23
N ASP A 143 4.29 7.86 12.53
CA ASP A 143 5.19 8.60 13.44
C ASP A 143 4.86 10.09 13.55
N ASP A 144 3.58 10.45 13.55
CA ASP A 144 3.15 11.84 13.75
C ASP A 144 3.49 12.39 15.14
N LYS A 145 3.76 11.50 16.11
CA LYS A 145 4.11 11.82 17.51
C LYS A 145 5.59 11.59 17.86
N GLY A 146 6.40 11.04 16.96
CA GLY A 146 7.82 10.79 17.22
C GLY A 146 8.11 9.59 18.13
N ASP A 147 7.15 8.69 18.32
CA ASP A 147 7.23 7.50 19.16
C ASP A 147 7.77 6.27 18.42
N ASP A 148 7.79 6.28 17.09
CA ASP A 148 8.26 5.17 16.26
C ASP A 148 8.97 5.66 15.00
N ARG A 149 10.31 5.61 15.00
CA ARG A 149 11.12 6.01 13.84
C ARG A 149 10.87 5.17 12.57
N GLY A 150 10.16 4.04 12.70
CA GLY A 150 9.81 3.13 11.61
C GLY A 150 10.92 2.18 11.18
N LEU A 151 10.49 1.11 10.50
CA LEU A 151 11.34 0.18 9.76
C LEU A 151 11.42 0.65 8.31
N SER A 152 12.63 0.90 7.81
CA SER A 152 12.85 1.22 6.40
C SER A 152 13.10 -0.06 5.62
N SER A 153 12.20 -0.41 4.69
CA SER A 153 12.38 -1.61 3.87
C SER A 153 11.75 -1.46 2.48
N SER A 154 12.42 -2.05 1.47
CA SER A 154 11.86 -2.24 0.13
C SER A 154 11.41 -3.68 -0.12
N TYR A 155 11.92 -4.61 0.68
CA TYR A 155 11.71 -6.05 0.59
C TYR A 155 12.09 -6.69 1.92
N ASN A 156 11.19 -7.50 2.49
CA ASN A 156 11.49 -8.37 3.61
C ASN A 156 10.68 -9.67 3.49
N TYR A 157 11.39 -10.77 3.28
CA TYR A 157 10.79 -12.10 3.11
C TYR A 157 10.22 -12.66 4.43
N ASN A 158 10.79 -12.29 5.57
CA ASN A 158 10.38 -12.76 6.88
C ASN A 158 10.73 -11.74 7.96
N LEU A 159 9.75 -10.95 8.37
CA LEU A 159 9.93 -9.95 9.43
C LEU A 159 10.32 -10.57 10.78
N ASN A 160 10.10 -11.87 11.00
CA ASN A 160 10.52 -12.57 12.22
C ASN A 160 12.03 -12.89 12.25
N VAL A 161 12.76 -12.57 11.19
CA VAL A 161 14.20 -12.75 11.11
C VAL A 161 14.87 -11.39 11.11
N SER A 162 15.78 -11.20 12.05
CA SER A 162 16.60 -9.99 12.14
C SER A 162 17.43 -9.85 10.86
N LEU A 163 17.38 -8.67 10.25
CA LEU A 163 18.23 -8.32 9.13
C LEU A 163 19.51 -7.64 9.63
N PRO A 164 20.69 -7.92 9.04
CA PRO A 164 21.94 -7.25 9.42
C PRO A 164 21.86 -5.72 9.32
N GLU A 165 21.07 -5.21 8.37
CA GLU A 165 20.91 -3.77 8.10
C GLU A 165 20.05 -3.07 9.15
N ASP A 166 19.05 -3.77 9.71
CA ASP A 166 18.22 -3.26 10.78
C ASP A 166 17.77 -4.39 11.73
N PRO A 167 18.43 -4.54 12.90
CA PRO A 167 18.09 -5.59 13.84
C PRO A 167 16.71 -5.40 14.48
N ARG A 168 16.09 -4.22 14.31
CA ARG A 168 14.74 -3.94 14.80
C ARG A 168 13.66 -4.57 13.94
N THR A 169 14.00 -5.15 12.78
CA THR A 169 13.08 -5.85 11.88
C THR A 169 12.09 -6.75 12.63
N VAL A 170 12.58 -7.53 13.60
CA VAL A 170 11.75 -8.46 14.41
C VAL A 170 10.69 -7.78 15.26
N GLN A 171 10.89 -6.51 15.62
CA GLN A 171 9.92 -5.72 16.39
C GLN A 171 8.68 -5.39 15.54
N TYR A 172 8.80 -5.40 14.21
CA TYR A 172 7.72 -5.11 13.25
C TYR A 172 7.01 -6.38 12.76
N PHE A 173 7.49 -7.57 13.10
CA PHE A 173 6.77 -8.81 12.81
C PHE A 173 5.42 -8.80 13.53
N ARG A 174 4.32 -8.89 12.76
CA ARG A 174 2.95 -8.81 13.30
C ARG A 174 2.70 -7.56 14.15
N ASN A 175 3.39 -6.47 13.82
CA ASN A 175 3.30 -5.24 14.62
C ASN A 175 3.36 -3.99 13.73
N ILE A 176 2.93 -4.11 12.47
CA ILE A 176 2.77 -2.98 11.55
C ILE A 176 1.29 -2.59 11.53
N THR A 177 1.03 -1.28 11.57
CA THR A 177 -0.33 -0.70 11.52
C THR A 177 -0.47 0.43 10.49
N SER A 178 0.64 1.10 10.14
CA SER A 178 0.67 2.09 9.06
C SER A 178 2.00 2.10 8.31
N TRP A 179 2.02 2.70 7.12
CA TRP A 179 3.23 2.88 6.32
C TRP A 179 3.15 4.11 5.42
N ARG A 180 4.31 4.57 4.97
CA ARG A 180 4.46 5.56 3.90
C ARG A 180 5.59 5.18 2.95
N CYS A 181 5.30 5.35 1.67
CA CYS A 181 6.21 5.34 0.54
C CYS A 181 5.88 6.64 -0.19
#